data_AF-A0AA38M2J4-F1
#
_entry.id   AF-A0AA38M2J4-F1
#
_cell.length_a   1.000
_cell.length_b   1.000
_cell.length_c   1.000
_cell.angle_alpha   90.00
_cell.angle_beta   90.00
_cell.angle_gamma   90.00
#
_symmetry.space_group_name_H-M   'P 1'
#
loop_
_entity.id
_entity.type
_entity.pdbx_description
1 polymer ?
#
loop_
_entity_poly.entity_id
_entity_poly.type
_entity_poly.pdbx_seq_one_letter_code
_entity_poly.pdbx_strand_id
1 'polypeptide(L)'
;MGKSTVMKVLYNNCPSHYWGVYVDLINYNAFLATKPDSKAMWNCFLRNEGTKNTNVKKQFKSIFRKNKKIHLYLDGLDEVDSGYVNSVLDFVKEASSDGINVWISSRENLRQMISQTLNVLPIEIQELSKEQQENYIYNKLKEKYRKEEITIILEAIYSSV
;
A
#
# COMPACT_ATOMS: atom_id res chain seq x y z
N MET A 1 1.88 12.65 -1.05
CA MET A 1 3.14 12.14 -0.46
C MET A 1 2.81 11.29 0.76
N GLY A 2 3.59 10.26 1.13
CA GLY A 2 3.40 9.47 2.36
C GLY A 2 2.49 8.23 2.30
N LYS A 3 1.75 8.00 1.22
CA LYS A 3 0.86 6.84 1.05
C LYS A 3 1.58 5.49 1.19
N SER A 4 2.68 5.30 0.45
CA SER A 4 3.50 4.09 0.54
C SER A 4 4.06 3.87 1.95
N THR A 5 4.40 4.95 2.66
CA THR A 5 4.82 4.87 4.06
C THR A 5 3.69 4.36 4.94
N VAL A 6 2.47 4.90 4.79
CA VAL A 6 1.28 4.41 5.51
C VAL A 6 0.99 2.95 5.15
N MET A 7 1.03 2.57 3.88
CA MET A 7 0.82 1.18 3.43
C MET A 7 1.84 0.22 4.05
N LYS A 8 3.12 0.59 4.09
CA LYS A 8 4.18 -0.20 4.73
C LYS A 8 3.97 -0.30 6.24
N VAL A 9 3.55 0.77 6.91
CA VAL A 9 3.21 0.75 8.33
C VAL A 9 2.02 -0.17 8.61
N LEU A 10 0.96 -0.10 7.81
CA LEU A 10 -0.20 -0.98 7.94
C LEU A 10 0.16 -2.45 7.70
N TYR A 11 1.02 -2.73 6.72
CA TYR A 11 1.54 -4.07 6.45
C TYR A 11 2.41 -4.60 7.61
N ASN A 12 3.33 -3.78 8.12
CA ASN A 12 4.21 -4.16 9.23
C ASN A 12 3.45 -4.37 10.55
N ASN A 13 2.30 -3.72 10.71
CA ASN A 13 1.39 -3.90 11.85
C ASN A 13 0.24 -4.89 11.55
N CYS A 14 0.35 -5.68 10.47
CA CYS A 14 -0.63 -6.73 10.19
C CYS A 14 -0.68 -7.70 11.37
N PRO A 15 -1.88 -8.01 11.93
CA PRO A 15 -1.97 -8.88 13.09
C PRO A 15 -1.39 -10.26 12.79
N SER A 16 -0.70 -10.87 13.75
CA SER A 16 0.00 -12.16 13.56
C SER A 16 -0.89 -13.34 13.16
N HIS A 17 -2.20 -13.23 13.37
CA HIS A 17 -3.18 -14.24 12.96
C HIS A 17 -3.73 -14.01 11.54
N TYR A 18 -3.28 -12.96 10.84
CA TYR A 18 -3.53 -12.71 9.43
C TYR A 18 -2.22 -12.86 8.65
N TRP A 19 -2.35 -13.24 7.37
CA TRP A 19 -1.24 -13.14 6.43
C TRP A 19 -1.34 -11.82 5.67
N GLY A 20 -0.39 -10.92 5.94
CA GLY A 20 -0.22 -9.69 5.17
C GLY A 20 0.45 -9.99 3.83
N VAL A 21 -0.10 -9.46 2.73
CA VAL A 21 0.47 -9.56 1.39
C VAL A 21 0.62 -8.15 0.84
N TYR A 22 1.86 -7.70 0.67
CA TYR A 22 2.17 -6.39 0.10
C TYR A 22 2.46 -6.52 -1.39
N VAL A 23 1.78 -5.69 -2.20
CA VAL A 23 1.91 -5.64 -3.65
C VAL A 23 2.14 -4.20 -4.06
N ASP A 24 3.32 -3.95 -4.63
CA ASP A 24 3.63 -2.70 -5.30
C ASP A 24 3.21 -2.82 -6.76
N LEU A 25 2.07 -2.19 -7.13
CA LEU A 25 1.37 -2.45 -8.38
C LEU A 25 2.17 -2.07 -9.64
N ILE A 26 3.06 -1.08 -9.53
CA ILE A 26 3.94 -0.67 -10.63
C ILE A 26 4.77 -1.84 -11.17
N ASN A 27 5.20 -2.75 -10.30
CA ASN A 27 6.02 -3.91 -10.66
C ASN A 27 5.23 -5.00 -11.41
N TYR A 28 3.91 -4.85 -11.55
CA TYR A 28 3.03 -5.83 -12.18
C TYR A 28 2.38 -5.31 -13.46
N ASN A 29 2.70 -4.11 -13.96
CA ASN A 29 2.14 -3.58 -15.20
C ASN A 29 2.25 -4.56 -16.38
N ALA A 30 3.41 -5.20 -16.56
CA ALA A 30 3.61 -6.22 -17.60
C ALA A 30 2.70 -7.45 -17.43
N PHE A 31 2.43 -7.85 -16.19
CA PHE A 31 1.51 -8.96 -15.89
C PHE A 31 0.06 -8.54 -16.12
N LEU A 32 -0.33 -7.35 -15.66
CA LEU A 32 -1.68 -6.80 -15.85
C LEU A 32 -2.01 -6.60 -17.33
N ALA A 33 -1.01 -6.28 -18.16
CA ALA A 33 -1.17 -6.18 -19.60
C ALA A 33 -1.63 -7.48 -20.28
N THR A 34 -1.41 -8.64 -19.64
CA THR A 34 -1.93 -9.93 -20.12
C THR A 34 -3.42 -10.13 -19.84
N LYS A 35 -4.08 -9.17 -19.18
CA LYS A 35 -5.48 -9.22 -18.73
C LYS A 35 -5.77 -10.49 -17.93
N PRO A 36 -5.03 -10.74 -16.85
CA PRO A 36 -5.23 -11.92 -16.02
C PRO A 36 -6.64 -11.91 -15.43
N ASP A 37 -7.23 -13.09 -15.25
CA ASP A 37 -8.44 -13.23 -14.43
C ASP A 37 -8.09 -13.09 -12.93
N SER A 38 -9.12 -12.97 -12.08
CA SER A 38 -8.94 -12.84 -10.62
C SER A 38 -8.16 -14.00 -10.01
N LYS A 39 -8.30 -15.21 -10.55
CA LYS A 39 -7.57 -16.39 -10.07
C LYS A 39 -6.07 -16.28 -10.38
N ALA A 40 -5.71 -15.81 -11.57
CA ALA A 40 -4.34 -15.56 -11.97
C ALA A 40 -3.75 -14.39 -11.17
N MET A 41 -4.50 -13.32 -10.93
CA MET A 41 -4.09 -12.21 -10.06
C MET A 41 -3.79 -12.70 -8.63
N TRP A 42 -4.70 -13.49 -8.04
CA TRP A 42 -4.48 -14.15 -6.76
C TRP A 42 -3.19 -14.95 -6.75
N ASN A 43 -3.00 -15.83 -7.72
CA ASN A 43 -1.82 -16.67 -7.77
C ASN A 43 -0.54 -15.85 -7.93
N CYS A 44 -0.57 -14.74 -8.66
CA CYS A 44 0.57 -13.87 -8.87
C CYS A 44 0.95 -13.13 -7.59
N PHE A 45 0.00 -12.41 -6.97
CA PHE A 45 0.23 -11.62 -5.76
C PHE A 45 0.66 -12.50 -4.58
N LEU A 46 0.10 -13.70 -4.45
CA LEU A 46 0.46 -14.64 -3.39
C LEU A 46 1.80 -15.36 -3.61
N ARG A 47 2.40 -15.29 -4.81
CA ARG A 47 3.63 -16.03 -5.14
C ARG A 47 4.90 -15.29 -4.75
N ASN A 48 4.87 -13.96 -4.63
CA ASN A 48 6.07 -13.12 -4.60
C ASN A 48 6.82 -12.99 -3.25
N GLU A 49 6.58 -13.85 -2.27
CA GLU A 49 7.44 -13.94 -1.09
C GLU A 49 8.71 -14.79 -1.32
N GLY A 50 9.64 -14.24 -2.11
CA GLY A 50 11.11 -14.29 -1.98
C GLY A 50 11.88 -15.56 -1.62
N THR A 51 11.28 -16.75 -1.49
CA THR A 51 11.99 -17.94 -0.98
C THR A 51 11.43 -19.23 -1.57
N LYS A 52 12.32 -20.22 -1.72
CA LYS A 52 12.03 -21.56 -2.25
C LYS A 52 10.69 -22.07 -1.71
N ASN A 53 9.79 -22.39 -2.62
CA ASN A 53 8.38 -22.70 -2.38
C ASN A 53 8.24 -24.08 -1.69
N THR A 54 8.55 -24.17 -0.40
CA THR A 54 8.43 -25.41 0.37
C THR A 54 6.96 -25.83 0.51
N ASN A 55 6.70 -27.14 0.60
CA ASN A 55 5.34 -27.67 0.79
C ASN A 55 4.64 -27.08 2.03
N VAL A 56 5.41 -26.78 3.07
CA VAL A 56 4.94 -26.13 4.29
C VAL A 56 4.36 -24.74 4.01
N LYS A 57 5.04 -23.90 3.22
CA LYS A 57 4.50 -22.59 2.84
C LYS A 57 3.21 -22.71 2.03
N LYS A 58 3.12 -23.67 1.10
CA LYS A 58 1.88 -23.90 0.33
C LYS A 58 0.70 -24.26 1.25
N GLN A 59 0.95 -25.07 2.28
CA GLN A 59 -0.07 -25.43 3.26
C GLN A 59 -0.51 -24.22 4.10
N PHE A 60 0.43 -23.40 4.61
CA PHE A 60 0.07 -22.18 5.34
C PHE A 60 -0.75 -21.21 4.49
N LYS A 61 -0.34 -20.95 3.25
CA LYS A 61 -1.09 -20.09 2.31
C LYS A 61 -2.51 -20.60 2.08
N SER A 62 -2.68 -21.91 1.93
CA SER A 62 -3.98 -22.55 1.79
C SER A 62 -4.85 -22.37 3.03
N ILE A 63 -4.27 -22.49 4.24
CA ILE A 63 -4.98 -22.29 5.51
C ILE A 63 -5.46 -20.85 5.65
N PHE A 64 -4.59 -19.85 5.42
CA PHE A 64 -4.99 -18.44 5.49
C PHE A 64 -6.07 -18.10 4.48
N ARG A 65 -5.98 -18.62 3.24
CA ARG A 65 -7.00 -18.43 2.21
C ARG A 65 -8.34 -19.07 2.58
N LYS A 66 -8.33 -20.33 3.02
CA LYS A 66 -9.55 -21.04 3.45
C LYS A 66 -10.23 -20.35 4.63
N ASN A 67 -9.45 -19.80 5.54
CA ASN A 67 -9.96 -19.08 6.71
C ASN A 67 -10.23 -17.59 6.45
N LYS A 68 -10.03 -17.09 5.22
CA LYS A 68 -10.19 -15.67 4.86
C LYS A 68 -9.35 -14.73 5.72
N LYS A 69 -8.22 -15.22 6.24
CA LYS A 69 -7.29 -14.48 7.11
C LYS A 69 -6.15 -13.87 6.30
N ILE A 70 -6.48 -13.08 5.30
CA ILE A 70 -5.51 -12.39 4.44
C ILE A 70 -5.78 -10.88 4.51
N HIS A 71 -4.73 -10.10 4.65
CA HIS A 71 -4.76 -8.65 4.42
C HIS A 71 -3.95 -8.36 3.16
N LEU A 72 -4.58 -7.79 2.15
CA LEU A 72 -3.94 -7.43 0.90
C LEU A 72 -3.67 -5.92 0.88
N TYR A 73 -2.44 -5.53 0.58
CA TYR A 73 -2.01 -4.14 0.53
C TYR A 73 -1.53 -3.84 -0.88
N LEU A 74 -2.36 -3.16 -1.67
CA LEU A 74 -2.10 -2.78 -3.06
C LEU A 74 -1.65 -1.31 -3.12
N ASP A 75 -0.36 -1.06 -3.28
CA ASP A 75 0.22 0.28 -3.32
C ASP A 75 0.36 0.77 -4.76
N GLY A 76 0.00 2.03 -5.02
CA GLY A 76 0.27 2.71 -6.30
C GLY A 76 -0.70 2.39 -7.43
N LEU A 77 -2.02 2.37 -7.18
CA LEU A 77 -3.00 2.12 -8.26
C LEU A 77 -2.93 3.15 -9.40
N ASP A 78 -2.56 4.39 -9.10
CA ASP A 78 -2.36 5.45 -10.10
C ASP A 78 -1.14 5.23 -11.00
N GLU A 79 -0.24 4.32 -10.63
CA GLU A 79 0.94 3.93 -11.41
C GLU A 79 0.68 2.73 -12.31
N VAL A 80 -0.54 2.18 -12.25
CA VAL A 80 -1.02 1.15 -13.19
C VAL A 80 -1.46 1.81 -14.48
N ASP A 81 -1.13 1.19 -15.61
CA ASP A 81 -1.63 1.65 -16.92
C ASP A 81 -3.16 1.75 -16.90
N SER A 82 -3.68 2.89 -17.37
CA SER A 82 -5.12 3.23 -17.28
C SER A 82 -6.06 2.17 -17.85
N GLY A 83 -5.60 1.39 -18.85
CA GLY A 83 -6.34 0.29 -19.45
C GLY A 83 -6.60 -0.91 -18.52
N TYR A 84 -5.91 -0.99 -17.37
CA TYR A 84 -5.98 -2.15 -16.46
C TYR A 84 -6.39 -1.78 -15.02
N VAL A 85 -6.60 -0.50 -14.73
CA VAL A 85 -7.09 -0.04 -13.41
C VAL A 85 -8.40 -0.73 -13.03
N ASN A 86 -9.34 -0.83 -13.97
CA ASN A 86 -10.62 -1.51 -13.73
C ASN A 86 -10.43 -2.99 -13.38
N SER A 87 -9.51 -3.68 -14.05
CA SER A 87 -9.22 -5.09 -13.73
C SER A 87 -8.73 -5.27 -12.29
N VAL A 88 -7.89 -4.35 -11.81
CA VAL A 88 -7.43 -4.36 -10.41
C VAL A 88 -8.58 -4.08 -9.45
N LEU A 89 -9.47 -3.12 -9.77
CA LEU A 89 -10.64 -2.81 -8.96
C LEU A 89 -11.66 -3.96 -8.92
N ASP A 90 -11.90 -4.62 -10.05
CA ASP A 90 -12.78 -5.80 -10.14
C ASP A 90 -12.22 -6.95 -9.27
N PHE A 91 -10.91 -7.17 -9.33
CA PHE A 91 -10.23 -8.12 -8.45
C PHE A 91 -10.38 -7.74 -6.97
N VAL A 92 -10.23 -6.46 -6.62
CA VAL A 92 -10.42 -6.02 -5.23
C VAL A 92 -11.85 -6.25 -4.77
N LYS A 93 -12.82 -5.97 -5.64
CA LYS A 93 -14.24 -6.20 -5.36
C LYS A 93 -14.52 -7.67 -5.10
N GLU A 94 -13.99 -8.56 -5.92
CA GLU A 94 -14.08 -10.02 -5.73
C GLU A 94 -13.43 -10.45 -4.42
N ALA A 95 -12.17 -10.05 -4.19
CA ALA A 95 -11.45 -10.35 -2.95
C ALA A 95 -12.20 -9.87 -1.70
N SER A 96 -12.76 -8.66 -1.74
CA SER A 96 -13.53 -8.10 -0.64
C SER A 96 -14.83 -8.86 -0.41
N SER A 97 -15.52 -9.27 -1.49
CA SER A 97 -16.72 -10.11 -1.40
C SER A 97 -16.44 -11.50 -0.82
N ASP A 98 -15.23 -12.01 -1.01
CA ASP A 98 -14.75 -13.23 -0.37
C ASP A 98 -14.41 -13.05 1.11
N GLY A 99 -14.53 -11.85 1.67
CA GLY A 99 -14.26 -11.54 3.08
C GLY A 99 -12.78 -11.27 3.37
N ILE A 100 -12.00 -10.88 2.36
CA ILE A 100 -10.60 -10.52 2.51
C ILE A 100 -10.48 -9.00 2.67
N ASN A 101 -9.66 -8.56 3.63
CA ASN A 101 -9.41 -7.13 3.82
C ASN A 101 -8.41 -6.63 2.78
N VAL A 102 -8.80 -5.64 1.99
CA VAL A 102 -7.96 -5.06 0.95
C VAL A 102 -7.77 -3.57 1.20
N TRP A 103 -6.51 -3.14 1.21
CA TRP A 103 -6.10 -1.74 1.24
C TRP A 103 -5.56 -1.38 -0.13
N ILE A 104 -6.01 -0.24 -0.68
CA ILE A 104 -5.50 0.31 -1.93
C ILE A 104 -5.01 1.73 -1.68
N SER A 105 -3.85 2.07 -2.23
CA SER A 105 -3.37 3.45 -2.29
C SER A 105 -3.47 4.00 -3.72
N SER A 106 -3.82 5.29 -3.84
CA SER A 106 -3.87 5.97 -5.13
C SER A 106 -3.70 7.49 -5.01
N ARG A 107 -3.47 8.20 -6.12
CA ARG A 107 -3.61 9.67 -6.22
C ARG A 107 -5.08 10.07 -6.36
N GLU A 108 -5.34 11.35 -6.08
CA GLU A 108 -6.68 11.93 -5.99
C GLU A 108 -7.51 11.76 -7.26
N ASN A 109 -6.87 11.71 -8.44
CA ASN A 109 -7.55 11.56 -9.72
C ASN A 109 -8.36 10.26 -9.85
N LEU A 110 -8.07 9.21 -9.07
CA LEU A 110 -8.83 7.96 -9.07
C LEU A 110 -9.87 7.87 -7.93
N ARG A 111 -9.98 8.88 -7.07
CA ARG A 111 -10.86 8.87 -5.89
C ARG A 111 -12.30 8.53 -6.23
N GLN A 112 -12.88 9.23 -7.21
CA GLN A 112 -14.28 9.05 -7.60
C GLN A 112 -14.51 7.64 -8.16
N MET A 113 -13.62 7.17 -9.03
CA MET A 113 -13.70 5.83 -9.62
C MET A 113 -13.63 4.74 -8.55
N ILE A 114 -12.66 4.82 -7.63
CA ILE A 114 -12.51 3.86 -6.53
C ILE A 114 -13.78 3.83 -5.66
N SER A 115 -14.27 5.01 -5.27
CA SER A 115 -15.45 5.14 -4.40
C SER A 115 -16.69 4.54 -5.03
N GLN A 116 -16.90 4.78 -6.33
CA GLN A 116 -18.05 4.25 -7.07
C GLN A 116 -17.95 2.75 -7.31
N THR A 117 -16.79 2.25 -7.73
CA THR A 117 -16.61 0.82 -8.08
C THR A 117 -16.66 -0.08 -6.84
N LEU A 118 -16.02 0.37 -5.74
CA LEU A 118 -15.92 -0.41 -4.51
C LEU A 118 -17.01 -0.08 -3.48
N ASN A 119 -17.79 0.99 -3.69
CA ASN A 119 -18.78 1.50 -2.74
C ASN A 119 -18.18 1.77 -1.35
N VAL A 120 -17.02 2.42 -1.32
CA VAL A 120 -16.28 2.75 -0.09
C VAL A 120 -16.03 4.25 0.02
N LEU A 121 -15.86 4.72 1.25
CA LEU A 121 -15.38 6.07 1.52
C LEU A 121 -13.84 6.07 1.57
N PRO A 122 -13.14 6.78 0.66
CA PRO A 122 -11.69 6.83 0.65
C PRO A 122 -11.16 7.65 1.82
N ILE A 123 -10.04 7.20 2.39
CA ILE A 123 -9.29 7.94 3.42
C ILE A 123 -8.25 8.80 2.73
N GLU A 124 -8.23 10.08 3.06
CA GLU A 124 -7.29 11.05 2.50
C GLU A 124 -6.10 11.25 3.44
N ILE A 125 -4.89 11.19 2.88
CA ILE A 125 -3.67 11.58 3.60
C ILE A 125 -3.38 13.03 3.24
N GLN A 126 -3.64 13.91 4.22
CA GLN A 126 -3.39 15.33 4.09
C GLN A 126 -1.90 15.65 4.11
N GLU A 127 -1.55 16.79 3.53
CA GLU A 127 -0.22 17.36 3.67
C GLU A 127 0.06 17.71 5.12
N LEU A 128 1.33 17.55 5.52
CA LEU A 128 1.75 17.93 6.86
C LEU A 128 1.66 19.44 7.03
N SER A 129 1.05 19.89 8.13
CA SER A 129 1.12 21.30 8.54
C SER A 129 2.56 21.74 8.76
N LYS A 130 2.83 23.06 8.73
CA LYS A 130 4.18 23.59 9.01
C LYS A 130 4.75 23.06 10.33
N GLU A 131 3.94 23.06 11.40
CA GLU A 131 4.32 22.51 12.69
C GLU A 131 4.64 21.00 12.62
N GLN A 132 3.84 20.23 11.88
CA GLN A 132 4.10 18.80 11.69
C GLN A 132 5.37 18.54 10.88
N GLN A 133 5.67 19.39 9.88
CA GLN A 133 6.92 19.34 9.11
C GLN A 133 8.13 19.67 9.98
N GLU A 134 8.06 20.75 10.77
CA GLU A 134 9.09 21.14 11.73
C GLU A 134 9.36 20.01 12.73
N ASN A 135 8.31 19.45 13.31
CA ASN A 135 8.40 18.31 14.22
C ASN A 135 8.99 17.07 13.55
N TYR A 136 8.63 16.79 12.29
CA TYR A 136 9.18 15.67 11.53
C TYR A 136 10.68 15.83 11.30
N ILE A 137 11.11 17.01 10.84
CA ILE A 137 12.52 17.33 10.59
C ILE A 137 13.31 17.28 11.91
N TYR A 138 12.80 17.92 12.96
CA TYR A 138 13.43 17.91 14.28
C TYR A 138 13.66 16.48 14.79
N ASN A 139 12.63 15.64 14.73
CA ASN A 139 12.73 14.25 15.19
C ASN A 139 13.71 13.41 14.37
N LYS A 140 13.93 13.74 13.09
CA LYS A 140 14.93 13.07 12.23
C LYS A 140 16.36 13.52 12.51
N LEU A 141 16.56 14.76 12.97
CA LEU A 141 17.89 15.36 13.14
C LEU A 141 18.40 15.32 14.58
N LYS A 142 17.52 15.23 15.58
CA LYS A 142 17.87 15.31 17.01
C LYS A 142 18.89 14.28 17.51
N GLU A 143 19.04 13.15 16.81
CA GLU A 143 20.05 12.13 17.15
C GLU A 143 21.46 12.49 16.65
N LYS A 144 21.57 13.43 15.70
CA LYS A 144 22.83 13.75 15.01
C LYS A 144 23.32 15.18 15.26
N TYR A 145 22.41 16.10 15.58
CA TYR A 145 22.69 17.54 15.68
C TYR A 145 22.17 18.11 16.99
N ARG A 146 22.80 19.19 17.45
CA ARG A 146 22.31 19.96 18.60
C ARG A 146 21.07 20.75 18.22
N LYS A 147 20.29 21.13 19.22
CA LYS A 147 19.02 21.84 19.03
C LYS A 147 19.21 23.14 18.23
N GLU A 148 20.27 23.89 18.52
CA GLU A 148 20.57 25.17 17.88
C GLU A 148 20.88 24.99 16.38
N GLU A 149 21.63 23.94 16.03
CA GLU A 149 21.96 23.61 14.64
C GLU A 149 20.70 23.22 13.86
N ILE A 150 19.78 22.48 14.50
CA ILE A 150 18.50 22.10 13.89
C ILE A 150 17.62 23.33 13.64
N THR A 151 17.57 24.27 14.58
CA THR A 151 16.84 25.53 14.40
C THR A 151 17.36 26.30 13.19
N ILE A 152 18.68 26.43 13.03
CA ILE A 152 19.29 27.09 11.87
C ILE A 152 18.92 26.39 10.56
N ILE A 153 18.92 25.05 10.54
CA ILE A 153 18.52 24.27 9.36
C ILE A 153 17.04 24.52 9.03
N LEU A 154 16.15 24.51 10.03
CA LEU A 154 14.73 24.79 9.83
C LEU A 154 14.50 26.19 9.28
N GLU A 155 15.15 27.21 9.85
CA GLU A 155 15.09 28.59 9.37
C GLU A 155 15.55 28.69 7.91
N ALA A 156 16.66 28.05 7.56
CA ALA A 156 17.18 28.04 6.20
C ALA A 156 16.22 27.37 5.19
N ILE A 157 15.57 26.26 5.57
CA ILE A 157 14.56 25.58 4.74
C ILE A 157 13.36 26.49 4.49
N TYR A 158 12.85 27.15 5.53
CA TYR A 158 11.65 27.99 5.38
C TYR A 158 11.94 29.38 4.80
N SER A 159 13.18 29.86 4.83
CA SER A 159 13.58 31.12 4.17
C SER A 159 13.86 30.96 2.67
N SER A 160 13.96 29.72 2.17
CA SER A 160 14.28 29.41 0.77
C SER A 160 13.08 28.96 -0.07
N VAL A 161 11.88 28.98 0.52
CA VAL A 161 10.57 28.72 -0.11
C VAL A 161 9.79 30.01 -0.20
#